data_AF-A0A6A6V0V7-F1
#
_entry.id   AF-A0A6A6V0V7-F1
#
_cell.length_a   1.000
_cell.length_b   1.000
_cell.length_c   1.000
_cell.angle_alpha   90.00
_cell.angle_beta   90.00
_cell.angle_gamma   90.00
#
_symmetry.space_group_name_H-M   'P 1'
#
loop_
_entity.id
_entity.type
_entity.pdbx_description
1 polymer ?
#
loop_
_entity_poly.entity_id
_entity_poly.type
_entity_poly.pdbx_seq_one_letter_code
_entity_poly.pdbx_strand_id
1 'polypeptide(L)'
;MGNKFHEDCTEVIIDEVFRWRYFVPGGIPHSNIRDDYYNGYLIPKGSVVIPCYASMRTDPALFDDPLAFIPERWEAGSPLKQQQSGPAPLNAFDLGRRVCIGRRIASKSLRIAIARMLWRSIFGQNGSYQSSSRRATQTVCESSQEGQGHL
;
A
#
# COMPACT_ATOMS: atom_id res chain seq x y z
N MET A 1 2.33 -30.23 -4.56
CA MET A 1 2.31 -29.43 -3.33
C MET A 1 2.44 -27.96 -3.72
N GLY A 2 1.42 -27.16 -3.38
CA GLY A 2 1.31 -25.77 -3.86
C GLY A 2 2.39 -24.88 -3.28
N ASN A 3 3.03 -24.10 -4.15
CA ASN A 3 3.81 -22.94 -3.75
C ASN A 3 2.85 -22.02 -3.00
N LYS A 4 2.88 -22.05 -1.66
CA LYS A 4 2.41 -20.93 -0.86
C LYS A 4 3.34 -19.79 -1.26
N PHE A 5 2.90 -18.96 -2.20
CA PHE A 5 3.51 -17.66 -2.42
C PHE A 5 3.57 -17.02 -1.04
N HIS A 6 4.76 -17.00 -0.45
CA HIS A 6 5.07 -16.07 0.62
C HIS A 6 4.55 -14.74 0.11
N GLU A 7 3.56 -14.17 0.79
CA GLU A 7 2.88 -12.97 0.31
C GLU A 7 3.93 -11.96 -0.13
N ASP A 8 3.78 -11.45 -1.36
CA ASP A 8 4.80 -10.58 -1.96
C ASP A 8 5.02 -9.40 -0.99
N CYS A 9 6.25 -9.18 -0.53
CA CYS A 9 6.57 -8.11 0.43
C CYS A 9 6.06 -6.74 -0.05
N THR A 10 5.92 -6.56 -1.36
CA THR A 10 5.31 -5.41 -2.00
C THR A 10 3.86 -5.15 -1.55
N GLU A 11 3.06 -6.20 -1.37
CA GLU A 11 1.65 -6.08 -0.94
C GLU A 11 1.54 -5.56 0.48
N VAL A 12 2.34 -6.13 1.37
CA VAL A 12 2.45 -5.77 2.78
C VAL A 12 2.82 -4.29 2.93
N ILE A 13 3.78 -3.82 2.12
CA ILE A 13 4.18 -2.41 2.05
C ILE A 13 3.05 -1.52 1.52
N ILE A 14 2.36 -1.93 0.44
CA ILE A 14 1.26 -1.18 -0.15
C ILE A 14 0.13 -0.97 0.87
N ASP A 15 -0.26 -2.02 1.58
CA ASP A 15 -1.34 -1.97 2.57
C ASP A 15 -0.97 -1.04 3.73
N GLU A 16 0.29 -1.09 4.19
CA GLU A 16 0.78 -0.19 5.23
C GLU A 16 0.86 1.26 4.75
N VAL A 17 1.25 1.52 3.50
CA VAL A 17 1.22 2.88 2.93
C VAL A 17 -0.20 3.43 2.92
N PHE A 18 -1.20 2.62 2.51
CA PHE A 18 -2.59 3.06 2.52
C PHE A 18 -3.14 3.27 3.93
N ARG A 19 -2.65 2.55 4.94
CA ARG A 19 -2.96 2.81 6.34
C ARG A 19 -2.31 4.11 6.81
N TRP A 20 -1.00 4.22 6.68
CA TRP A 20 -0.17 5.29 7.23
C TRP A 20 -0.43 6.65 6.57
N ARG A 21 -0.63 6.66 5.25
CA ARG A 21 -0.87 7.87 4.44
C ARG A 21 -2.05 7.66 3.51
N TYR A 22 -3.23 7.59 4.13
CA TYR A 22 -4.45 7.43 3.35
C TYR A 22 -4.71 8.61 2.43
N PHE A 23 -4.89 8.33 1.15
CA PHE A 23 -5.02 9.35 0.10
C PHE A 23 -6.39 10.06 0.10
N VAL A 24 -7.41 9.53 0.82
CA VAL A 24 -8.72 10.17 0.98
C VAL A 24 -9.13 10.25 2.46
N PRO A 25 -8.50 11.11 3.29
CA PRO A 25 -8.70 11.16 4.74
C PRO A 25 -10.16 11.23 5.22
N GLY A 26 -11.05 11.89 4.48
CA GLY A 26 -12.49 11.99 4.76
C GLY A 26 -13.39 11.10 3.89
N GLY A 27 -12.82 10.22 3.08
CA GLY A 27 -13.54 9.41 2.11
C GLY A 27 -14.41 10.22 1.14
N ILE A 28 -15.38 9.55 0.55
CA ILE A 28 -16.38 10.18 -0.34
C ILE A 28 -17.65 10.42 0.48
N PRO A 29 -18.19 11.65 0.53
CA PRO A 29 -19.42 11.92 1.26
C PRO A 29 -20.59 11.08 0.76
N HIS A 30 -21.32 10.47 1.69
CA HIS A 30 -22.55 9.72 1.42
C HIS A 30 -23.76 10.50 1.91
N SER A 31 -24.95 10.13 1.45
CA SER A 31 -26.20 10.67 1.97
C SER A 31 -27.27 9.59 2.09
N ASN A 32 -28.08 9.68 3.15
CA ASN A 32 -29.16 8.75 3.41
C ASN A 32 -30.44 9.15 2.67
N ILE A 33 -31.08 8.18 2.01
CA ILE A 33 -32.32 8.39 1.25
C ILE A 33 -33.58 8.37 2.11
N ARG A 34 -33.44 7.99 3.39
CA ARG A 34 -34.48 7.90 4.41
C ARG A 34 -33.86 8.15 5.78
N ASP A 35 -34.69 8.49 6.75
CA ASP A 35 -34.28 8.58 8.14
C ASP A 35 -33.67 7.25 8.59
N ASP A 36 -32.55 7.33 9.31
CA ASP A 36 -31.82 6.17 9.81
C ASP A 36 -31.43 6.39 11.28
N TYR A 37 -31.19 5.31 12.01
CA TYR A 37 -30.75 5.38 13.40
C TYR A 37 -29.41 4.67 13.55
N TYR A 38 -28.42 5.40 14.08
CA TYR A 38 -27.09 4.86 14.35
C TYR A 38 -26.71 5.12 15.80
N ASN A 39 -26.38 4.07 16.55
CA ASN A 39 -26.04 4.12 17.99
C ASN A 39 -27.06 4.91 18.83
N GLY A 40 -28.36 4.80 18.49
CA GLY A 40 -29.45 5.51 19.17
C GLY A 40 -29.68 6.96 18.70
N TYR A 41 -28.86 7.48 17.79
CA TYR A 41 -29.00 8.82 17.22
C TYR A 41 -29.78 8.77 15.90
N LEU A 42 -30.75 9.68 15.75
CA LEU A 42 -31.46 9.91 14.49
C LEU A 42 -30.55 10.63 13.49
N ILE A 43 -30.40 10.05 12.31
CA ILE A 43 -29.79 10.66 11.13
C ILE A 43 -30.94 11.01 10.17
N PRO A 44 -31.33 12.29 10.06
CA PRO A 44 -32.41 12.71 9.18
C PRO A 44 -32.09 12.42 7.71
N LYS A 45 -33.11 12.12 6.91
CA LYS A 45 -33.00 11.97 5.45
C LYS A 45 -32.29 13.16 4.82
N GLY A 46 -31.36 12.88 3.90
CA GLY A 46 -30.58 13.90 3.19
C GLY A 46 -29.37 14.42 3.97
N SER A 47 -29.07 13.87 5.16
CA SER A 47 -27.85 14.18 5.89
C SER A 47 -26.62 13.76 5.09
N VAL A 48 -25.56 14.55 5.18
CA VAL A 48 -24.25 14.20 4.61
C VAL A 48 -23.45 13.43 5.66
N VAL A 49 -23.06 12.20 5.33
CA VAL A 49 -22.27 11.32 6.18
C VAL A 49 -20.88 11.19 5.59
N ILE A 50 -19.87 11.61 6.35
CA ILE A 50 -18.47 11.60 5.94
C ILE A 50 -17.72 10.59 6.81
N PRO A 51 -17.10 9.55 6.22
CA PRO A 51 -16.29 8.61 7.00
C PRO A 51 -14.97 9.26 7.44
N CYS A 52 -14.66 9.22 8.73
CA CYS A 52 -13.39 9.71 9.29
C CYS A 52 -12.27 8.68 9.14
N TYR A 53 -11.88 8.44 7.89
CA TYR A 53 -10.92 7.42 7.51
C TYR A 53 -9.53 7.61 8.08
N ALA A 54 -9.09 8.86 8.27
CA ALA A 54 -7.83 9.16 8.96
C ALA A 54 -7.87 8.65 10.41
N SER A 55 -8.89 9.03 11.17
CA SER A 55 -9.05 8.62 12.57
C SER A 55 -9.12 7.11 12.72
N MET A 56 -9.87 6.43 11.84
CA MET A 56 -9.98 4.96 11.85
C MET A 56 -8.63 4.26 11.62
N ARG A 57 -7.71 4.85 10.86
CA ARG A 57 -6.41 4.25 10.50
C ARG A 57 -5.29 4.57 11.48
N THR A 58 -5.51 5.56 12.33
CA THR A 58 -4.58 5.97 13.40
C THR A 58 -5.14 5.67 14.79
N ASP A 59 -6.20 4.87 14.88
CA ASP A 59 -6.83 4.51 16.16
C ASP A 59 -5.89 3.62 16.99
N PRO A 60 -5.41 4.06 18.16
CA PRO A 60 -4.56 3.26 19.04
C PRO A 60 -5.24 2.00 19.57
N ALA A 61 -6.57 1.92 19.54
CA ALA A 61 -7.30 0.71 19.93
C ALA A 61 -7.20 -0.40 18.87
N LEU A 62 -6.86 -0.05 17.62
CA LEU A 62 -6.74 -0.98 16.50
C LEU A 62 -5.29 -1.24 16.09
N PHE A 63 -4.39 -0.27 16.30
CA PHE A 63 -2.98 -0.37 15.87
C PHE A 63 -2.03 0.01 17.00
N ASP A 64 -1.13 -0.90 17.36
CA ASP A 64 0.00 -0.59 18.27
C ASP A 64 0.92 0.44 17.61
N ASP A 65 1.26 1.56 18.23
CA ASP A 65 2.06 2.63 17.58
C ASP A 65 1.56 3.03 16.17
N PRO A 66 0.39 3.70 16.09
CA PRO A 66 -0.28 3.98 14.81
C PRO A 66 0.48 4.97 13.91
N LEU A 67 1.41 5.74 14.48
CA LEU A 67 2.16 6.77 13.74
C LEU A 67 3.42 6.22 13.09
N ALA A 68 3.94 5.09 13.59
CA ALA A 68 5.04 4.39 12.95
C ALA A 68 4.58 3.65 11.69
N PHE A 69 5.50 3.57 10.72
CA PHE A 69 5.32 2.78 9.51
C PHE A 69 5.88 1.37 9.75
N ILE A 70 5.01 0.39 9.92
CA ILE A 70 5.35 -0.99 10.30
C ILE A 70 4.62 -1.96 9.34
N PRO A 71 5.24 -2.31 8.20
CA PRO A 71 4.65 -3.21 7.21
C PRO A 71 4.27 -4.58 7.78
N GLU A 72 5.05 -5.09 8.73
CA GLU A 72 4.94 -6.43 9.32
C GLU A 72 3.54 -6.73 9.89
N ARG A 73 2.76 -5.67 10.20
CA ARG A 73 1.33 -5.74 10.54
C ARG A 73 0.47 -6.49 9.53
N TRP A 74 0.87 -6.53 8.27
CA TRP A 74 0.10 -7.12 7.17
C TRP A 74 0.68 -8.43 6.66
N GLU A 75 1.60 -9.05 7.40
CA GLU A 75 2.13 -10.37 7.06
C GLU A 75 1.10 -11.49 7.33
N ALA A 76 1.26 -12.60 6.61
CA ALA A 76 0.46 -13.80 6.76
C ALA A 76 0.51 -14.30 8.21
N GLY A 77 -0.66 -14.45 8.84
CA GLY A 77 -0.75 -14.92 10.23
C GLY A 77 -0.76 -13.81 11.28
N SER A 78 -0.55 -12.55 10.89
CA SER A 78 -0.79 -11.41 11.78
C SER A 78 -2.28 -11.31 12.18
N PRO A 79 -2.60 -10.88 13.41
CA PRO A 79 -3.98 -10.66 13.84
C PRO A 79 -4.74 -9.67 12.94
N LEU A 80 -4.05 -8.64 12.45
CA LEU A 80 -4.63 -7.59 11.60
C LEU A 80 -5.04 -8.11 10.22
N LYS A 81 -4.26 -9.02 9.62
CA LYS A 81 -4.63 -9.65 8.35
C LYS A 81 -5.84 -10.57 8.48
N GLN A 82 -5.99 -11.23 9.62
CA GLN A 82 -7.20 -12.02 9.90
C GLN A 82 -8.44 -11.11 10.04
N GLN A 83 -8.29 -9.94 10.65
CA GLN A 83 -9.35 -8.94 10.77
C GLN A 83 -9.76 -8.31 9.42
N GLN A 84 -8.89 -8.28 8.39
CA GLN A 84 -9.26 -7.82 7.04
C GLN A 84 -10.35 -8.70 6.39
N SER A 85 -10.49 -9.96 6.82
CA SER A 85 -11.56 -10.85 6.34
C SER A 85 -12.84 -10.77 7.18
N GLY A 86 -12.82 -9.96 8.24
CA GLY A 86 -13.92 -9.81 9.19
C GLY A 86 -14.99 -8.81 8.76
N PRO A 87 -15.98 -8.54 9.63
CA PRO A 87 -17.12 -7.66 9.35
C PRO A 87 -16.77 -6.18 9.14
N ALA A 88 -15.56 -5.75 9.52
CA ALA A 88 -15.04 -4.40 9.27
C ALA A 88 -13.66 -4.47 8.59
N PRO A 89 -13.58 -4.80 7.29
CA PRO A 89 -12.32 -4.90 6.57
C PRO A 89 -11.55 -3.57 6.60
N LEU A 90 -10.33 -3.59 7.13
CA LEU A 90 -9.39 -2.48 6.99
C LEU A 90 -8.85 -2.46 5.56
N ASN A 91 -9.66 -1.94 4.64
CA ASN A 91 -9.30 -1.83 3.23
C ASN A 91 -8.94 -0.39 2.85
N ALA A 92 -8.14 -0.25 1.80
CA ALA A 92 -7.76 1.05 1.24
C ALA A 92 -8.85 1.67 0.33
N PHE A 93 -9.90 0.93 0.01
CA PHE A 93 -10.75 1.19 -1.16
C PHE A 93 -12.23 1.38 -0.80
N ASP A 94 -12.51 1.82 0.43
CA ASP A 94 -13.86 2.03 0.98
C ASP A 94 -14.62 0.71 1.22
N LEU A 95 -15.71 0.77 1.96
CA LEU A 95 -16.49 -0.36 2.43
C LEU A 95 -17.93 -0.34 1.93
N GLY A 96 -18.55 -1.52 1.88
CA GLY A 96 -19.97 -1.68 1.54
C GLY A 96 -20.30 -1.48 0.06
N ARG A 97 -21.52 -1.00 -0.23
CA ARG A 97 -22.09 -0.95 -1.60
C ARG A 97 -21.39 0.04 -2.53
N ARG A 98 -20.64 1.02 -1.99
CA ARG A 98 -19.93 2.06 -2.76
C ARG A 98 -18.41 1.85 -2.75
N VAL A 99 -17.97 0.62 -2.47
CA VAL A 99 -16.56 0.23 -2.59
C VAL A 99 -16.01 0.60 -3.98
N CYS A 100 -14.76 1.06 -4.02
CA CYS A 100 -14.11 1.47 -5.26
C CYS A 100 -14.11 0.33 -6.27
N ILE A 101 -14.81 0.54 -7.40
CA ILE A 101 -14.87 -0.40 -8.53
C ILE A 101 -13.49 -0.68 -9.12
N GLY A 102 -12.58 0.29 -9.02
CA GLY A 102 -11.21 0.23 -9.52
C GLY A 102 -10.24 -0.51 -8.60
N ARG A 103 -10.64 -0.95 -7.40
CA ARG A 103 -9.73 -1.51 -6.38
C ARG A 103 -8.81 -2.60 -6.93
N ARG A 104 -9.34 -3.52 -7.73
CA ARG A 104 -8.57 -4.66 -8.26
C ARG A 104 -7.55 -4.22 -9.31
N ILE A 105 -7.91 -3.24 -10.13
CA ILE A 105 -7.01 -2.68 -11.15
C ILE A 105 -5.92 -1.87 -10.44
N ALA A 106 -6.31 -0.97 -9.53
CA ALA A 106 -5.38 -0.15 -8.76
C ALA A 106 -4.35 -0.99 -7.98
N SER A 107 -4.79 -1.99 -7.21
CA SER A 107 -3.87 -2.87 -6.47
C SER A 107 -2.89 -3.60 -7.39
N LYS A 108 -3.35 -4.16 -8.51
CA LYS A 108 -2.47 -4.86 -9.45
C LYS A 108 -1.50 -3.91 -10.16
N SER A 109 -1.98 -2.76 -10.61
CA SER A 109 -1.17 -1.74 -11.26
C SER A 109 -0.08 -1.21 -10.32
N LEU A 110 -0.42 -0.99 -9.04
CA LEU A 110 0.53 -0.52 -8.04
C LEU A 110 1.62 -1.57 -7.76
N ARG A 111 1.24 -2.85 -7.65
CA ARG A 111 2.22 -3.96 -7.53
C ARG A 111 3.19 -3.99 -8.70
N ILE A 112 2.68 -3.90 -9.93
CA ILE A 112 3.52 -3.88 -11.14
C ILE A 112 4.42 -2.64 -11.16
N ALA A 113 3.89 -1.47 -10.83
CA ALA A 113 4.65 -0.23 -10.81
C ALA A 113 5.82 -0.31 -9.81
N ILE A 114 5.56 -0.73 -8.57
CA ILE A 114 6.58 -0.87 -7.54
C ILE A 114 7.60 -1.95 -7.90
N ALA A 115 7.15 -3.11 -8.41
CA ALA A 115 8.05 -4.17 -8.87
C ALA A 115 8.99 -3.67 -9.97
N ARG A 116 8.49 -2.88 -10.93
CA ARG A 116 9.31 -2.28 -12.00
C ARG A 116 10.28 -1.24 -11.45
N MET A 117 9.86 -0.43 -10.49
CA MET A 117 10.74 0.53 -9.82
C MET A 117 11.87 -0.17 -9.08
N LEU A 118 11.56 -1.19 -8.27
CA LEU A 118 12.55 -1.99 -7.54
C LEU A 118 13.49 -2.74 -8.48
N TRP A 119 12.98 -3.31 -9.57
CA TRP A 119 13.80 -4.03 -10.54
C TRP A 119 14.82 -3.12 -11.26
N ARG A 120 14.43 -1.86 -11.55
CA ARG A 120 15.30 -0.90 -12.26
C ARG A 120 16.27 -0.16 -11.34
N SER A 121 15.92 0.02 -10.06
CA SER A 121 16.60 0.95 -9.16
C SER A 121 17.41 0.19 -8.11
N ILE A 122 18.72 0.42 -8.06
CA ILE A 122 19.48 0.19 -6.84
C ILE A 122 19.23 1.42 -5.97
N PHE A 123 18.27 1.34 -5.04
CA PHE A 123 18.04 2.41 -4.08
C PHE A 123 19.23 2.51 -3.11
N GLY A 124 20.21 3.34 -3.45
CA GLY A 124 21.27 3.75 -2.52
C GLY A 124 20.76 4.88 -1.63
N GLN A 125 20.90 4.76 -0.31
CA GLN A 125 20.47 5.77 0.67
C GLN A 125 21.34 7.06 0.68
N ASN A 126 22.01 7.40 -0.42
CA ASN A 126 22.85 8.59 -0.50
C ASN A 126 22.26 9.50 -1.58
N GLY A 127 21.97 10.75 -1.24
CA GLY A 127 21.28 11.76 -2.05
C GLY A 127 21.94 12.21 -3.36
N SER A 128 22.66 11.32 -4.05
CA SER A 128 23.10 11.51 -5.42
C SER A 128 22.48 10.44 -6.31
N TYR A 129 21.50 10.82 -7.12
CA TYR A 129 20.98 10.01 -8.22
C TYR A 129 22.14 9.62 -9.15
N GLN A 130 22.64 8.38 -9.04
CA GLN A 130 23.53 7.82 -10.04
C GLN A 130 22.71 6.97 -11.00
N SER A 131 22.45 7.52 -12.19
CA SER A 131 21.84 6.76 -13.28
C SER A 131 22.73 5.54 -13.59
N SER A 132 22.14 4.36 -13.41
CA SER A 132 22.80 3.06 -13.61
C SER A 132 23.24 2.78 -15.05
N SER A 133 23.15 3.75 -15.97
CA SER A 133 23.52 3.55 -17.37
C SER A 133 25.02 3.61 -17.64
N ARG A 134 25.87 3.94 -16.65
CA ARG A 134 27.32 4.03 -16.88
C ARG A 134 28.16 2.95 -16.22
N ARG A 135 27.65 2.19 -15.24
CA ARG A 135 28.51 1.24 -14.50
C ARG A 135 28.57 -0.16 -15.10
N ALA A 136 27.51 -0.65 -15.74
CA ALA A 136 27.52 -1.99 -16.34
C ALA A 136 28.32 -2.08 -17.65
N THR A 137 28.40 -1.00 -18.44
CA THR A 137 29.18 -0.98 -19.69
C THR A 137 30.65 -0.66 -19.48
N GLN A 138 31.02 0.02 -18.39
CA GLN A 138 32.40 0.42 -18.14
C GLN A 138 33.25 -0.74 -17.63
N THR A 139 32.70 -1.63 -16.79
CA THR A 139 33.41 -2.83 -16.31
C THR A 139 33.64 -3.86 -17.43
N VAL A 140 32.78 -3.90 -18.45
CA VAL A 140 32.97 -4.80 -19.61
C VAL A 140 34.02 -4.25 -20.58
N CYS A 141 34.09 -2.93 -20.76
CA CYS A 141 35.05 -2.31 -21.68
C CYS A 141 36.49 -2.32 -21.11
N GLU A 142 36.67 -2.14 -19.81
CA GLU A 142 38.02 -2.21 -19.18
C GLU A 142 38.61 -3.63 -19.21
N SER A 143 37.78 -4.67 -19.06
CA SER A 143 38.25 -6.07 -19.17
C SER A 143 38.65 -6.52 -20.59
N SER A 144 38.37 -5.70 -21.62
CA SER A 144 38.74 -5.98 -23.02
C SER A 144 40.00 -5.25 -23.48
N GLN A 145 40.57 -4.35 -22.66
CA GLN A 145 41.81 -3.62 -23.00
C GLN A 145 43.08 -4.18 -22.33
N GLU A 146 42.96 -5.12 -21.38
CA GLU A 146 44.13 -5.79 -20.78
C GLU A 146 44.64 -7.00 -21.59
N GLY A 147 44.04 -7.31 -22.75
CA GLY A 147 44.35 -8.50 -23.56
C GLY A 147 45.18 -8.30 -24.83
N GLN A 148 45.61 -7.08 -25.18
CA GLN A 148 46.36 -6.83 -26.42
C GLN A 148 47.50 -5.81 -26.20
N GLY A 149 48.69 -6.30 -25.87
CA GLY A 149 49.90 -5.45 -25.89
C GLY A 149 51.08 -5.89 -25.04
N HIS A 150 51.62 -7.09 -25.25
CA HIS A 150 53.07 -7.34 -25.23
C HIS A 150 53.36 -8.82 -25.56
N LEU A 151 53.82 -9.05 -26.79
CA LEU A 151 55.06 -9.76 -27.19
C LEU A 151 55.13 -9.73 -28.72
#